data_AF-H0XTM3-F1
#
_entry.id   AF-H0XTM3-F1
#
_cell.length_a   1.000
_cell.length_b   1.000
_cell.length_c   1.000
_cell.angle_alpha   90.00
_cell.angle_beta   90.00
_cell.angle_gamma   90.00
#
_symmetry.space_group_name_H-M   'P 1'
#
loop_
_entity.id
_entity.type
_entity.pdbx_description
1 polymer ?
#
loop_
_entity_poly.entity_id
_entity_poly.type
_entity_poly.pdbx_seq_one_letter_code
_entity_poly.pdbx_strand_id
1 'polypeptide(L)'
;SALITSRFTKCTRKMLESFKHRSGTFINSLIAALTICGQQAFSSFTFRCPCQVGKNFLYGSAFLVMPALILLVAGYALRRQMWTITGEHCCSCAPGRRRLSPLERRLACLGCFGITGRAVVAPLAWLAATLLTGTYYECAASQFASVDHYPEFANFSASEREEILAGFPCSTPPPSDLLPVRDEIVLLHRYQSQMLGWILITLATITILVSSCLARCCSPLTSLQDYYWNNHLQNERQLFEEAAEQHSRLLITQRIKKLFGFVPGSQD
;
A
#
# COMPACT_ATOMS: atom_id res chain seq x y z
N SER A 1 1.91 -22.42 42.35
CA SER A 1 1.43 -22.42 40.95
C SER A 1 0.63 -21.18 40.55
N ALA A 2 -0.36 -20.71 41.32
CA ALA A 2 -1.20 -19.54 40.95
C ALA A 2 -0.45 -18.20 40.78
N LEU A 3 0.64 -17.97 41.53
CA LEU A 3 1.43 -16.72 41.46
C LEU A 3 2.27 -16.60 40.17
N ILE A 4 2.69 -17.74 39.61
CA ILE A 4 3.48 -17.83 38.38
C ILE A 4 2.56 -17.60 37.16
N THR A 5 1.37 -18.19 37.18
CA THR A 5 0.34 -17.97 36.16
C THR A 5 -0.11 -16.51 36.13
N SER A 6 -0.28 -15.87 37.29
CA SER A 6 -0.60 -14.44 37.41
C SER A 6 0.49 -13.53 36.83
N ARG A 7 1.77 -13.78 37.13
CA ARG A 7 2.90 -13.01 36.58
C ARG A 7 3.08 -13.23 35.07
N PHE A 8 2.85 -14.44 34.58
CA PHE A 8 2.91 -14.77 33.15
C PHE A 8 1.78 -14.09 32.36
N THR A 9 0.57 -14.04 32.92
CA THR A 9 -0.59 -13.34 32.32
C THR A 9 -0.38 -11.81 32.33
N LYS A 10 0.29 -11.26 33.35
CA LYS A 10 0.63 -9.83 33.43
C LYS A 10 1.77 -9.45 32.47
N CYS A 11 2.74 -10.35 32.27
CA CYS A 11 3.86 -10.16 31.33
C CYS A 11 3.40 -10.27 29.87
N THR A 12 2.54 -11.26 29.56
CA THR A 12 1.90 -11.38 28.24
C THR A 12 0.96 -10.21 27.95
N ARG A 13 0.21 -9.71 28.95
CA ARG A 13 -0.59 -8.48 28.80
C ARG A 13 0.27 -7.25 28.55
N LYS A 14 1.38 -7.07 29.26
CA LYS A 14 2.34 -5.97 29.01
C LYS A 14 3.05 -6.10 27.66
N MET A 15 3.41 -7.31 27.23
CA MET A 15 3.93 -7.55 25.89
C MET A 15 2.89 -7.24 24.82
N LEU A 16 1.64 -7.67 25.03
CA LEU A 16 0.53 -7.42 24.11
C LEU A 16 0.19 -5.92 24.05
N GLU A 17 0.22 -5.20 25.18
CA GLU A 17 0.07 -3.75 25.27
C GLU A 17 1.24 -3.02 24.58
N SER A 18 2.47 -3.50 24.75
CA SER A 18 3.65 -2.96 24.04
C SER A 18 3.59 -3.25 22.54
N PHE A 19 3.06 -4.41 22.13
CA PHE A 19 2.73 -4.75 20.75
C PHE A 19 1.61 -3.87 20.19
N LYS A 20 0.58 -3.57 20.99
CA LYS A 20 -0.52 -2.68 20.64
C LYS A 20 -0.03 -1.24 20.43
N HIS A 21 0.92 -0.78 21.24
CA HIS A 21 1.54 0.55 21.18
C HIS A 21 2.59 0.70 20.06
N ARG A 22 3.30 -0.37 19.67
CA ARG A 22 4.24 -0.41 18.51
C ARG A 22 3.59 -0.91 17.20
N SER A 23 2.27 -1.13 17.21
CA SER A 23 1.53 -1.83 16.15
C SER A 23 1.68 -1.21 14.76
N GLY A 24 1.71 0.13 14.65
CA GLY A 24 1.78 0.82 13.36
C GLY A 24 3.03 0.50 12.55
N THR A 25 4.21 0.56 13.17
CA THR A 25 5.48 0.26 12.49
C THR A 25 5.58 -1.21 12.11
N PHE A 26 5.19 -2.11 13.03
CA PHE A 26 5.21 -3.56 12.78
C PHE A 26 4.28 -3.95 11.62
N ILE A 27 3.05 -3.43 11.61
CA ILE A 27 2.08 -3.68 10.53
C ILE A 27 2.61 -3.15 9.19
N ASN A 28 3.20 -1.95 9.17
CA ASN A 28 3.76 -1.38 7.94
C ASN A 28 4.96 -2.20 7.41
N SER A 29 5.85 -2.64 8.31
CA SER A 29 6.96 -3.54 7.95
C SER A 29 6.46 -4.87 7.39
N LEU A 30 5.42 -5.45 8.00
CA LEU A 30 4.81 -6.69 7.52
C LEU A 30 4.18 -6.52 6.13
N ILE A 31 3.45 -5.42 5.90
CA ILE A 31 2.88 -5.09 4.60
C ILE A 31 3.97 -4.96 3.53
N ALA A 32 5.06 -4.25 3.84
CA ALA A 32 6.18 -4.12 2.92
C ALA A 32 6.82 -5.48 2.60
N ALA A 33 7.09 -6.31 3.62
CA ALA A 33 7.66 -7.64 3.43
C ALA A 33 6.75 -8.55 2.59
N LEU A 34 5.45 -8.60 2.89
CA LEU A 34 4.48 -9.37 2.11
C LEU A 34 4.38 -8.89 0.67
N THR A 35 4.47 -7.58 0.43
CA THR A 35 4.45 -7.01 -0.93
C THR A 35 5.70 -7.41 -1.72
N ILE A 36 6.88 -7.38 -1.09
CA ILE A 36 8.14 -7.81 -1.71
C ILE A 36 8.08 -9.30 -2.05
N CYS A 37 7.67 -10.15 -1.10
CA CYS A 37 7.54 -11.59 -1.33
C CYS A 37 6.49 -11.90 -2.42
N GLY A 38 5.36 -11.19 -2.40
CA GLY A 38 4.33 -11.32 -3.43
C GLY A 38 4.86 -10.94 -4.81
N GLN A 39 5.58 -9.82 -4.92
CA GLN A 39 6.18 -9.37 -6.18
C GLN A 39 7.17 -10.41 -6.74
N GLN A 40 8.04 -10.97 -5.90
CA GLN A 40 8.99 -12.01 -6.32
C GLN A 40 8.28 -13.27 -6.84
N ALA A 41 7.22 -13.70 -6.15
CA ALA A 41 6.40 -14.83 -6.58
C ALA A 41 5.69 -14.54 -7.92
N PHE A 42 5.00 -13.39 -8.03
CA PHE A 42 4.28 -13.00 -9.25
C PHE A 42 5.23 -12.89 -10.45
N SER A 43 6.39 -12.26 -10.29
CA SER A 43 7.39 -12.13 -11.36
C SER A 43 7.92 -13.49 -11.81
N SER A 44 8.16 -14.41 -10.89
CA SER A 44 8.75 -15.72 -11.21
C SER A 44 7.76 -16.66 -11.90
N PHE A 45 6.46 -16.59 -11.55
CA PHE A 45 5.45 -17.51 -12.06
C PHE A 45 4.71 -17.02 -13.31
N THR A 46 4.51 -15.72 -13.47
CA THR A 46 3.53 -15.20 -14.45
C THR A 46 4.12 -14.26 -15.49
N PHE A 47 5.29 -13.67 -15.23
CA PHE A 47 5.84 -12.67 -16.13
C PHE A 47 6.75 -13.30 -17.19
N ARG A 48 6.35 -13.16 -18.46
CA ARG A 48 7.19 -13.40 -19.64
C ARG A 48 6.97 -12.25 -20.62
N CYS A 49 8.04 -11.61 -21.06
CA CYS A 49 7.94 -10.51 -22.01
C CYS A 49 7.42 -11.06 -23.36
N PRO A 50 6.43 -10.40 -24.01
CA PRO A 50 5.87 -10.90 -25.27
C PRO A 50 6.83 -10.77 -26.45
N CYS A 51 7.82 -9.88 -26.35
CA CYS A 51 8.84 -9.63 -27.37
C CYS A 51 8.26 -9.32 -28.75
N GLN A 52 7.28 -8.42 -28.75
CA GLN A 52 6.61 -7.93 -29.94
C GLN A 52 6.65 -6.41 -29.96
N VAL A 53 6.95 -5.86 -31.14
CA VAL A 53 6.99 -4.41 -31.38
C VAL A 53 5.68 -3.77 -30.91
N GLY A 54 5.78 -2.69 -30.14
CA GLY A 54 4.66 -1.92 -29.60
C GLY A 54 3.92 -2.56 -28.41
N LYS A 55 4.07 -3.87 -28.16
CA LYS A 55 3.40 -4.55 -27.02
C LYS A 55 4.26 -4.60 -25.77
N ASN A 56 5.59 -4.62 -25.93
CA ASN A 56 6.55 -4.69 -24.83
C ASN A 56 6.36 -3.56 -23.80
N PHE A 57 6.22 -2.31 -24.27
CA PHE A 57 5.99 -1.15 -23.39
C PHE A 57 4.70 -1.27 -22.59
N LEU A 58 3.57 -1.55 -23.25
CA LEU A 58 2.28 -1.66 -22.58
C LEU A 58 2.27 -2.81 -21.58
N TYR A 59 2.84 -3.96 -21.95
CA TYR A 59 2.89 -5.13 -21.07
C TYR A 59 3.77 -4.89 -19.85
N GLY A 60 5.01 -4.41 -20.03
CA GLY A 60 5.92 -4.14 -18.92
C GLY A 60 5.41 -3.04 -17.98
N SER A 61 4.87 -1.93 -18.54
CA SER A 61 4.29 -0.84 -17.73
C SER A 61 3.03 -1.26 -16.98
N ALA A 62 2.19 -2.13 -17.55
CA ALA A 62 1.01 -2.64 -16.85
C ALA A 62 1.40 -3.44 -15.59
N PHE A 63 2.37 -4.34 -15.68
CA PHE A 63 2.87 -5.10 -14.52
C PHE A 63 3.60 -4.22 -13.49
N LEU A 64 4.20 -3.11 -13.93
CA LEU A 64 4.81 -2.12 -13.05
C LEU A 64 3.73 -1.32 -12.28
N VAL A 65 2.72 -0.77 -12.97
CA VAL A 65 1.81 0.25 -12.42
C VAL A 65 0.49 -0.32 -11.89
N MET A 66 -0.13 -1.28 -12.57
CA MET A 66 -1.49 -1.73 -12.23
C MET A 66 -1.58 -2.37 -10.83
N PRO A 67 -0.65 -3.24 -10.40
CA PRO A 67 -0.70 -3.78 -9.05
C PRO A 67 -0.51 -2.70 -7.98
N ALA A 68 0.35 -1.69 -8.22
CA ALA A 68 0.50 -0.56 -7.31
C ALA A 68 -0.80 0.25 -7.18
N LEU A 69 -1.52 0.47 -8.29
CA LEU A 69 -2.82 1.14 -8.28
C LEU A 69 -3.89 0.33 -7.53
N ILE A 70 -3.96 -0.98 -7.76
CA ILE A 70 -4.90 -1.88 -7.07
C ILE A 70 -4.61 -1.88 -5.57
N LEU A 71 -3.34 -1.98 -5.16
CA LEU A 71 -2.91 -1.92 -3.77
C LEU A 71 -3.27 -0.57 -3.12
N LEU A 72 -3.18 0.53 -3.88
CA LEU A 72 -3.55 1.87 -3.39
C LEU A 72 -5.05 1.94 -3.13
N VAL A 73 -5.88 1.52 -4.09
CA VAL A 73 -7.34 1.50 -3.97
C VAL A 73 -7.77 0.60 -2.81
N ALA A 74 -7.22 -0.61 -2.72
CA ALA A 74 -7.48 -1.52 -1.60
C ALA A 74 -7.04 -0.90 -0.26
N GLY A 75 -5.89 -0.24 -0.22
CA GLY A 75 -5.34 0.44 0.95
C GLY A 75 -6.24 1.55 1.49
N TYR A 76 -7.00 2.23 0.61
CA TYR A 76 -8.04 3.19 1.01
C TYR A 76 -9.36 2.49 1.36
N ALA A 77 -9.85 1.57 0.52
CA ALA A 77 -11.14 0.93 0.67
C ALA A 77 -11.27 0.11 1.97
N LEU A 78 -10.18 -0.56 2.39
CA LEU A 78 -10.17 -1.39 3.60
C LEU A 78 -10.13 -0.57 4.91
N ARG A 79 -9.98 0.76 4.85
CA ARG A 79 -9.91 1.60 6.05
C ARG A 79 -11.28 2.19 6.38
N ARG A 80 -11.91 1.67 7.44
CA ARG A 80 -13.21 2.15 7.96
C ARG A 80 -13.25 3.67 8.20
N GLN A 81 -12.15 4.28 8.64
CA GLN A 81 -12.05 5.72 8.87
C GLN A 81 -12.22 6.57 7.59
N MET A 82 -11.88 6.02 6.41
CA MET A 82 -12.07 6.73 5.13
C MET A 82 -13.56 6.92 4.83
N TRP A 83 -14.36 5.88 5.11
CA TRP A 83 -15.80 5.88 4.87
C TRP A 83 -16.57 6.77 5.84
N THR A 84 -16.12 6.89 7.09
CA THR A 84 -16.74 7.82 8.06
C THR A 84 -16.53 9.27 7.63
N ILE A 85 -15.30 9.65 7.24
CA ILE A 85 -14.98 11.02 6.78
C ILE A 85 -15.75 11.35 5.49
N THR A 86 -15.78 10.40 4.54
CA THR A 86 -16.49 10.58 3.27
C THR A 86 -18.01 10.63 3.48
N GLY A 87 -18.56 9.79 4.35
CA GLY A 87 -19.99 9.78 4.68
C GLY A 87 -20.47 11.08 5.33
N GLU A 88 -19.66 11.66 6.22
CA GLU A 88 -19.95 12.96 6.84
C GLU A 88 -19.91 14.13 5.82
N HIS A 89 -19.10 14.02 4.76
CA HIS A 89 -18.87 15.11 3.80
C HIS A 89 -19.65 14.99 2.48
N CYS A 90 -19.97 13.79 1.99
CA CYS A 90 -20.56 13.59 0.65
C CYS A 90 -22.09 13.47 0.63
N CYS A 91 -22.71 12.95 1.69
CA CYS A 91 -24.15 12.64 1.70
C CYS A 91 -24.90 13.24 2.89
N SER A 92 -24.79 14.55 3.10
CA SER A 92 -25.75 15.26 3.94
C SER A 92 -26.94 15.73 3.09
N CYS A 93 -27.99 14.91 3.02
CA CYS A 93 -29.36 15.35 2.72
C CYS A 93 -29.95 16.14 3.92
N ALA A 94 -29.12 16.87 4.67
CA ALA A 94 -29.51 17.68 5.82
C ALA A 94 -29.40 19.16 5.46
N PRO A 95 -30.47 19.97 5.64
CA PRO A 95 -30.46 21.39 5.33
C PRO A 95 -29.64 22.12 6.40
N GLY A 96 -28.34 22.28 6.14
CA GLY A 96 -27.44 22.97 7.06
C GLY A 96 -26.01 22.55 6.83
N ARG A 97 -25.33 23.24 5.91
CA ARG A 97 -23.88 23.11 5.70
C ARG A 97 -23.17 23.52 7.01
N ARG A 98 -22.91 22.56 7.92
CA ARG A 98 -22.15 22.84 9.15
C ARG A 98 -20.83 23.46 8.74
N ARG A 99 -20.62 24.73 9.10
CA ARG A 99 -19.39 25.46 8.78
C ARG A 99 -18.32 24.92 9.73
N LEU A 100 -17.54 23.92 9.28
CA LEU A 100 -16.47 23.35 10.09
C LEU A 100 -15.56 24.46 10.63
N SER A 101 -15.31 24.41 11.92
CA SER A 101 -14.37 25.33 12.56
C SER A 101 -12.96 25.15 11.96
N PRO A 102 -12.10 26.18 12.01
CA PRO A 102 -10.71 26.06 11.56
C PRO A 102 -9.95 24.90 12.24
N LEU A 103 -10.31 24.58 13.49
CA LEU A 103 -9.74 23.50 14.26
C LEU A 103 -10.15 22.12 13.72
N GLU A 104 -11.45 21.90 13.49
CA GLU A 104 -11.97 20.64 12.94
C GLU A 104 -11.38 20.34 11.56
N ARG A 105 -11.20 21.38 10.72
CA ARG A 105 -10.57 21.25 9.41
C ARG A 105 -9.11 20.80 9.52
N ARG A 106 -8.34 21.37 10.44
CA ARG A 106 -6.93 20.98 10.66
C ARG A 106 -6.83 19.53 11.15
N LEU A 107 -7.71 19.12 12.07
CA LEU A 107 -7.76 17.75 12.57
C LEU A 107 -8.17 16.75 11.48
N ALA A 108 -9.16 17.09 10.65
CA ALA A 108 -9.56 16.28 9.50
C ALA A 108 -8.41 16.13 8.49
N CYS A 109 -7.67 17.21 8.19
CA CYS A 109 -6.49 17.15 7.32
C CYS A 109 -5.39 16.24 7.89
N LEU A 110 -5.07 16.35 9.19
CA LEU A 110 -4.09 15.49 9.86
C LEU A 110 -4.52 14.02 9.86
N GLY A 111 -5.81 13.75 10.06
CA GLY A 111 -6.39 12.42 9.93
C GLY A 111 -6.27 11.85 8.51
N CYS A 112 -6.62 12.63 7.49
CA CYS A 112 -6.48 12.23 6.08
C CYS A 112 -5.02 11.97 5.70
N PHE A 113 -4.09 12.78 6.22
CA PHE A 113 -2.66 12.58 6.03
C PHE A 113 -2.20 11.25 6.64
N GLY A 114 -2.61 10.94 7.87
CA GLY A 114 -2.31 9.65 8.51
C GLY A 114 -2.91 8.43 7.79
N ILE A 115 -4.13 8.55 7.25
CA ILE A 115 -4.78 7.50 6.46
C ILE A 115 -4.00 7.26 5.15
N THR A 116 -3.70 8.35 4.43
CA THR A 116 -2.95 8.31 3.16
C THR A 116 -1.57 7.72 3.36
N GLY A 117 -0.83 8.16 4.39
CA GLY A 117 0.51 7.67 4.68
C GLY A 117 0.56 6.16 4.91
N ARG A 118 -0.48 5.56 5.48
CA ARG A 118 -0.56 4.09 5.64
C ARG A 118 -1.06 3.37 4.39
N ALA A 119 -1.86 4.00 3.53
CA ALA A 119 -2.36 3.42 2.29
C ALA A 119 -1.26 3.31 1.21
N VAL A 120 -0.34 4.28 1.16
CA VAL A 120 0.73 4.33 0.14
C VAL A 120 1.91 3.37 0.39
N VAL A 121 2.00 2.74 1.57
CA VAL A 121 3.11 1.85 1.92
C VAL A 121 3.24 0.67 0.95
N ALA A 122 2.15 -0.05 0.67
CA ALA A 122 2.18 -1.20 -0.23
C ALA A 122 2.49 -0.82 -1.69
N PRO A 123 1.85 0.20 -2.29
CA PRO A 123 2.21 0.68 -3.63
C PRO A 123 3.69 1.09 -3.77
N LEU A 124 4.23 1.82 -2.79
CA LEU A 124 5.64 2.23 -2.81
C LEU A 124 6.58 1.03 -2.69
N ALA A 125 6.27 0.08 -1.81
CA ALA A 125 7.05 -1.16 -1.68
C ALA A 125 7.03 -2.00 -2.97
N TRP A 126 5.88 -2.09 -3.64
CA TRP A 126 5.74 -2.76 -4.93
C TRP A 126 6.61 -2.11 -6.01
N LEU A 127 6.49 -0.79 -6.18
CA LEU A 127 7.26 -0.05 -7.18
C LEU A 127 8.76 -0.14 -6.92
N ALA A 128 9.18 0.01 -5.66
CA ALA A 128 10.59 -0.14 -5.28
C ALA A 128 11.10 -1.56 -5.59
N ALA A 129 10.36 -2.61 -5.21
CA ALA A 129 10.76 -3.99 -5.46
C ALA A 129 10.86 -4.33 -6.95
N THR A 130 9.86 -3.92 -7.74
CA THR A 130 9.83 -4.16 -9.20
C THR A 130 10.95 -3.39 -9.91
N LEU A 131 11.20 -2.13 -9.56
CA LEU A 131 12.28 -1.32 -10.14
C LEU A 131 13.67 -1.84 -9.77
N LEU A 132 13.88 -2.25 -8.52
CA LEU A 132 15.17 -2.84 -8.11
C LEU A 132 15.42 -4.21 -8.76
N THR A 133 14.36 -4.98 -9.03
CA THR A 133 14.43 -6.26 -9.76
C THR A 133 14.73 -6.05 -11.24
N GLY A 134 14.19 -4.99 -11.85
CA GLY A 134 14.52 -4.55 -13.21
C GLY A 134 13.73 -5.22 -14.34
N THR A 135 13.21 -6.43 -14.13
CA THR A 135 12.62 -7.27 -15.20
C THR A 135 11.45 -6.62 -15.96
N TYR A 136 10.58 -5.87 -15.27
CA TYR A 136 9.45 -5.19 -15.91
C TYR A 136 9.89 -3.96 -16.70
N TYR A 137 10.88 -3.23 -16.17
CA TYR A 137 11.46 -2.05 -16.82
C TYR A 137 12.26 -2.47 -18.05
N GLU A 138 13.08 -3.52 -17.96
CA GLU A 138 13.84 -4.10 -19.08
C GLU A 138 12.91 -4.45 -20.26
N CYS A 139 11.78 -5.13 -19.99
CA CYS A 139 10.78 -5.41 -21.02
C CYS A 139 10.14 -4.13 -21.56
N ALA A 140 9.73 -3.20 -20.70
CA ALA A 140 9.05 -1.97 -21.13
C ALA A 140 9.95 -1.02 -21.95
N ALA A 141 11.22 -0.93 -21.60
CA ALA A 141 12.20 -0.01 -22.18
C ALA A 141 12.93 -0.60 -23.40
N SER A 142 12.88 -1.93 -23.60
CA SER A 142 13.58 -2.64 -24.68
C SER A 142 13.49 -1.96 -26.05
N GLN A 143 12.29 -1.54 -26.45
CA GLN A 143 12.01 -0.91 -27.75
C GLN A 143 12.55 0.53 -27.90
N PHE A 144 13.00 1.16 -26.81
CA PHE A 144 13.48 2.55 -26.80
C PHE A 144 15.00 2.67 -26.66
N ALA A 145 15.74 1.56 -26.73
CA ALA A 145 17.18 1.58 -26.67
C ALA A 145 17.77 2.27 -27.90
N SER A 146 18.69 3.21 -27.68
CA SER A 146 19.45 3.83 -28.76
C SER A 146 20.54 2.87 -29.23
N VAL A 147 20.46 2.44 -30.50
CA VAL A 147 21.46 1.56 -31.13
C VAL A 147 22.21 2.21 -32.29
N ASP A 148 22.00 3.51 -32.52
CA ASP A 148 22.54 4.21 -33.69
C ASP A 148 24.07 4.29 -33.72
N HIS A 149 24.72 4.12 -32.57
CA HIS A 149 26.17 4.15 -32.45
C HIS A 149 26.85 2.78 -32.70
N TYR A 150 26.08 1.70 -32.79
CA TYR A 150 26.60 0.35 -32.99
C TYR A 150 26.77 0.05 -34.49
N PRO A 151 27.99 -0.28 -34.96
CA PRO A 151 28.22 -0.59 -36.37
C PRO A 151 27.42 -1.81 -36.85
N GLU A 152 27.11 -2.75 -35.96
CA GLU A 152 26.28 -3.94 -36.22
C GLU A 152 24.85 -3.56 -36.63
N PHE A 153 24.38 -2.38 -36.23
CA PHE A 153 23.05 -1.86 -36.54
C PHE A 153 22.99 -0.94 -37.76
N ALA A 154 24.13 -0.58 -38.35
CA ALA A 154 24.22 0.37 -39.45
C ALA A 154 23.49 -0.12 -40.72
N ASN A 155 23.47 -1.44 -40.96
CA ASN A 155 22.87 -2.04 -42.15
C ASN A 155 21.36 -2.36 -42.02
N PHE A 156 20.80 -2.27 -40.81
CA PHE A 156 19.38 -2.54 -40.58
C PHE A 156 18.52 -1.29 -40.76
N SER A 157 17.35 -1.46 -41.38
CA SER A 157 16.29 -0.46 -41.44
C SER A 157 15.67 -0.20 -40.07
N ALA A 158 15.02 0.95 -39.88
CA ALA A 158 14.43 1.33 -38.59
C ALA A 158 13.43 0.26 -38.05
N SER A 159 12.62 -0.34 -38.92
CA SER A 159 11.68 -1.40 -38.54
C SER A 159 12.37 -2.69 -38.12
N GLU A 160 13.46 -3.08 -38.78
CA GLU A 160 14.25 -4.26 -38.39
C GLU A 160 14.95 -4.03 -37.04
N ARG A 161 15.43 -2.81 -36.78
CA ARG A 161 16.01 -2.46 -35.47
C ARG A 161 14.99 -2.59 -34.36
N GLU A 162 13.78 -2.09 -34.54
CA GLU A 162 12.69 -2.21 -33.56
C GLU A 162 12.33 -3.66 -33.27
N GLU A 163 12.28 -4.52 -34.30
CA GLU A 163 12.00 -5.94 -34.15
C GLU A 163 13.11 -6.66 -33.37
N ILE A 164 14.38 -6.40 -33.70
CA ILE A 164 15.54 -6.93 -32.98
C ILE A 164 15.52 -6.48 -31.52
N LEU A 165 15.32 -5.19 -31.26
CA LEU A 165 15.27 -4.60 -29.92
C LEU A 165 14.11 -5.16 -29.08
N ALA A 166 12.95 -5.37 -29.68
CA ALA A 166 11.81 -5.99 -29.01
C ALA A 166 12.12 -7.44 -28.56
N GLY A 167 13.03 -8.13 -29.27
CA GLY A 167 13.48 -9.49 -28.97
C GLY A 167 14.53 -9.61 -27.86
N PHE A 168 15.27 -8.54 -27.54
CA PHE A 168 16.36 -8.56 -26.56
C PHE A 168 16.01 -9.12 -25.17
N PRO A 169 14.87 -8.76 -24.55
CA PRO A 169 14.49 -9.30 -23.23
C PRO A 169 14.07 -10.78 -23.25
N CYS A 170 13.92 -11.40 -24.42
CA CYS A 170 13.55 -12.80 -24.55
C CYS A 170 14.75 -13.77 -24.53
N SER A 171 14.46 -15.05 -24.28
CA SER A 171 15.45 -16.13 -24.28
C SER A 171 15.85 -16.61 -25.68
N THR A 172 15.23 -16.10 -26.74
CA THR A 172 15.63 -16.35 -28.12
C THR A 172 16.93 -15.60 -28.40
N PRO A 173 18.05 -16.31 -28.64
CA PRO A 173 19.32 -15.65 -28.86
C PRO A 173 19.28 -14.88 -30.19
N PRO A 174 19.67 -13.60 -30.22
CA PRO A 174 19.93 -12.92 -31.47
C PRO A 174 21.15 -13.56 -32.17
N PRO A 175 21.44 -13.21 -33.44
CA PRO A 175 22.69 -13.55 -34.10
C PRO A 175 23.90 -13.32 -33.18
N SER A 176 24.93 -14.18 -33.30
CA SER A 176 26.12 -14.17 -32.42
C SER A 176 26.75 -12.80 -32.27
N ASP A 177 26.72 -12.00 -33.33
CA ASP A 177 27.36 -10.69 -33.42
C ASP A 177 26.60 -9.62 -32.62
N LEU A 178 25.31 -9.86 -32.33
CA LEU A 178 24.44 -8.96 -31.56
C LEU A 178 24.32 -9.33 -30.08
N LEU A 179 24.84 -10.50 -29.68
CA LEU A 179 24.91 -10.92 -28.27
C LEU A 179 25.61 -9.91 -27.35
N PRO A 180 26.81 -9.38 -27.66
CA PRO A 180 27.48 -8.42 -26.79
C PRO A 180 26.68 -7.12 -26.64
N VAL A 181 26.09 -6.63 -27.74
CA VAL A 181 25.27 -5.41 -27.74
C VAL A 181 23.99 -5.61 -26.93
N ARG A 182 23.34 -6.77 -27.07
CA ARG A 182 22.17 -7.14 -26.26
C ARG A 182 22.50 -7.11 -24.78
N ASP A 183 23.58 -7.77 -24.37
CA ASP A 183 23.94 -7.87 -22.95
C ASP A 183 24.31 -6.50 -22.36
N GLU A 184 24.95 -5.63 -23.14
CA GLU A 184 25.22 -4.24 -22.74
C GLU A 184 23.91 -3.45 -22.55
N ILE A 185 22.97 -3.53 -23.49
CA ILE A 185 21.69 -2.82 -23.39
C ILE A 185 20.84 -3.35 -22.23
N VAL A 186 20.81 -4.66 -22.01
CA VAL A 186 20.11 -5.27 -20.86
C VAL A 186 20.73 -4.76 -19.55
N LEU A 187 22.06 -4.72 -19.46
CA LEU A 187 22.76 -4.19 -18.28
C LEU A 187 22.45 -2.69 -18.06
N LEU A 188 22.43 -1.90 -19.14
CA LEU A 188 22.09 -0.48 -19.09
C LEU A 188 20.66 -0.24 -18.58
N HIS A 189 19.67 -0.96 -19.11
CA HIS A 189 18.30 -0.86 -18.64
C HIS A 189 18.14 -1.30 -17.18
N ARG A 190 18.85 -2.34 -16.76
CA ARG A 190 18.86 -2.80 -15.37
C ARG A 190 19.45 -1.72 -14.44
N TYR A 191 20.54 -1.10 -14.85
CA TYR A 191 21.12 0.05 -14.14
C TYR A 191 20.12 1.22 -14.03
N GLN A 192 19.48 1.61 -15.13
CA GLN A 192 18.48 2.69 -15.12
C GLN A 192 17.31 2.37 -14.20
N SER A 193 16.79 1.15 -14.25
CA SER A 193 15.70 0.69 -13.38
C SER A 193 16.09 0.76 -11.90
N GLN A 194 17.29 0.31 -11.54
CA GLN A 194 17.77 0.36 -10.16
C GLN A 194 18.00 1.80 -9.70
N MET A 195 18.54 2.67 -10.55
CA MET A 195 18.67 4.10 -10.25
C MET A 195 17.31 4.76 -10.00
N LEU A 196 16.31 4.49 -10.86
CA LEU A 196 14.94 4.96 -10.65
C LEU A 196 14.34 4.42 -9.35
N GLY A 197 14.61 3.14 -9.02
CA GLY A 197 14.23 2.53 -7.75
C GLY A 197 14.80 3.26 -6.54
N TRP A 198 16.10 3.56 -6.55
CA TRP A 198 16.75 4.32 -5.47
C TRP A 198 16.26 5.76 -5.39
N ILE A 199 16.09 6.45 -6.52
CA ILE A 199 15.53 7.80 -6.57
C ILE A 199 14.12 7.81 -5.95
N LEU A 200 13.28 6.84 -6.30
CA LEU A 200 11.95 6.70 -5.72
C LEU A 200 12.01 6.51 -4.20
N ILE A 201 12.86 5.61 -3.69
CA ILE A 201 13.01 5.35 -2.26
C ILE A 201 13.47 6.62 -1.52
N THR A 202 14.48 7.30 -2.06
CA THR A 202 15.02 8.53 -1.45
C THR A 202 13.97 9.64 -1.43
N LEU A 203 13.30 9.90 -2.56
CA LEU A 203 12.27 10.93 -2.66
C LEU A 203 11.07 10.63 -1.75
N ALA A 204 10.62 9.37 -1.72
CA ALA A 204 9.55 8.94 -0.83
C ALA A 204 9.94 9.14 0.64
N THR A 205 11.16 8.78 1.03
CA THR A 205 11.65 8.94 2.40
C THR A 205 11.73 10.41 2.81
N ILE A 206 12.27 11.28 1.95
CA ILE A 206 12.32 12.72 2.19
C ILE A 206 10.90 13.28 2.31
N THR A 207 10.00 12.89 1.41
CA THR A 207 8.60 13.34 1.42
C THR A 207 7.91 12.93 2.72
N ILE A 208 8.08 11.69 3.17
CA ILE A 208 7.54 11.18 4.44
C ILE A 208 8.11 11.97 5.63
N LEU A 209 9.40 12.26 5.63
CA LEU A 209 10.04 13.03 6.70
C LEU A 209 9.50 14.47 6.76
N VAL A 210 9.52 15.18 5.62
CA VAL A 210 9.05 16.56 5.51
C VAL A 210 7.58 16.66 5.89
N SER A 211 6.74 15.78 5.35
CA SER A 211 5.31 15.78 5.64
C SER A 211 5.00 15.42 7.10
N SER A 212 5.77 14.51 7.71
CA SER A 212 5.66 14.22 9.15
C SER A 212 6.08 15.42 10.02
N CYS A 213 7.15 16.12 9.64
CA CYS A 213 7.57 17.36 10.30
C CYS A 213 6.50 18.44 10.19
N LEU A 214 5.96 18.68 8.99
CA LEU A 214 4.89 19.64 8.75
C LEU A 214 3.62 19.29 9.52
N ALA A 215 3.23 18.01 9.56
CA ALA A 215 2.08 17.56 10.32
C ALA A 215 2.24 17.83 11.83
N ARG A 216 3.45 17.63 12.37
CA ARG A 216 3.76 17.96 13.77
C ARG A 216 3.80 19.47 14.03
N CYS A 217 4.42 20.25 13.16
CA CYS A 217 4.50 21.71 13.28
C CYS A 217 3.12 22.39 13.13
N CYS A 218 2.25 21.84 12.30
CA CYS A 218 0.89 22.36 12.07
C CYS A 218 -0.15 21.78 13.02
N SER A 219 0.24 20.85 13.91
CA SER A 219 -0.67 20.27 14.88
C SER A 219 -1.16 21.36 15.84
N PRO A 220 -2.48 21.57 15.96
CA PRO A 220 -3.03 22.50 16.93
C PRO A 220 -2.99 21.95 18.37
N LEU A 221 -2.66 20.66 18.53
CA LEU A 221 -2.63 19.94 19.80
C LEU A 221 -1.20 19.84 20.33
N THR A 222 -1.05 20.07 21.63
CA THR A 222 0.20 19.72 22.34
C THR A 222 0.37 18.19 22.41
N SER A 223 1.60 17.71 22.66
CA SER A 223 1.88 16.27 22.74
C SER A 223 1.02 15.53 23.77
N LEU A 224 0.76 16.16 24.93
CA LEU A 224 -0.11 15.61 25.98
C LEU A 224 -1.57 15.58 25.53
N GLN A 225 -2.04 16.61 24.83
CA GLN A 225 -3.41 16.67 24.30
C GLN A 225 -3.63 15.64 23.20
N ASP A 226 -2.65 15.41 22.31
CA ASP A 226 -2.72 14.36 21.29
C ASP A 226 -2.77 12.96 21.92
N TYR A 227 -1.97 12.71 22.97
CA TYR A 227 -2.03 11.45 23.72
C TYR A 227 -3.40 11.24 24.39
N TYR A 228 -3.91 12.28 25.06
CA TYR A 228 -5.24 12.24 25.67
C TYR A 228 -6.33 11.99 24.61
N TRP A 229 -6.28 12.71 23.49
CA TRP A 229 -7.25 12.62 22.41
C TRP A 229 -7.32 11.22 21.81
N ASN A 230 -6.16 10.63 21.50
CA ASN A 230 -6.09 9.27 20.94
C ASN A 230 -6.66 8.23 21.92
N ASN A 231 -6.34 8.34 23.21
CA ASN A 231 -6.88 7.43 24.23
C ASN A 231 -8.38 7.63 24.46
N HIS A 232 -8.84 8.89 24.51
CA HIS A 232 -10.26 9.21 24.65
C HIS A 232 -11.06 8.57 23.51
N LEU A 233 -10.64 8.78 22.26
CA LEU A 233 -11.34 8.26 21.08
C LEU A 233 -11.37 6.72 21.06
N GLN A 234 -10.28 6.08 21.51
CA GLN A 234 -10.21 4.63 21.61
C GLN A 234 -11.16 4.09 22.69
N ASN A 235 -11.18 4.73 23.87
CA ASN A 235 -12.06 4.33 24.96
C ASN A 235 -13.54 4.56 24.62
N GLU A 236 -13.86 5.70 24.03
CA GLU A 236 -15.21 6.02 23.56
C GLU A 236 -15.74 4.96 22.59
N ARG A 237 -14.94 4.58 21.58
CA ARG A 237 -15.31 3.53 20.64
C ARG A 237 -15.57 2.19 21.33
N GLN A 238 -14.68 1.79 22.23
CA GLN A 238 -14.79 0.51 22.92
C GLN A 238 -16.05 0.46 23.80
N LEU A 239 -16.25 1.49 24.63
CA LEU A 239 -17.42 1.57 25.51
C LEU A 239 -18.74 1.65 24.73
N PHE A 240 -18.74 2.38 23.61
CA PHE A 240 -19.92 2.47 22.75
C PHE A 240 -20.28 1.13 22.12
N GLU A 241 -19.28 0.37 21.63
CA GLU A 241 -19.49 -0.95 21.02
C GLU A 241 -20.05 -1.94 22.05
N GLU A 242 -19.50 -1.97 23.27
CA GLU A 242 -19.99 -2.80 24.37
C GLU A 242 -21.44 -2.45 24.76
N ALA A 243 -21.75 -1.15 24.91
CA ALA A 243 -23.09 -0.70 25.26
C ALA A 243 -24.12 -1.00 24.15
N ALA A 244 -23.75 -0.78 22.89
CA ALA A 244 -24.61 -1.05 21.74
C ALA A 244 -24.92 -2.55 21.61
N GLU A 245 -23.92 -3.41 21.82
CA GLU A 245 -24.10 -4.86 21.80
C GLU A 245 -25.06 -5.32 22.90
N GLN A 246 -24.85 -4.86 24.14
CA GLN A 246 -25.72 -5.20 25.27
C GLN A 246 -27.16 -4.75 25.04
N HIS A 247 -27.34 -3.51 24.57
CA HIS A 247 -28.67 -2.97 24.30
C HIS A 247 -29.39 -3.73 23.17
N SER A 248 -28.67 -4.04 22.08
CA SER A 248 -29.20 -4.84 20.97
C SER A 248 -29.67 -6.22 21.45
N ARG A 249 -28.85 -6.91 22.24
CA ARG A 249 -29.22 -8.22 22.81
C ARG A 249 -30.48 -8.13 23.66
N LEU A 250 -30.59 -7.12 24.53
CA LEU A 250 -31.76 -6.93 25.38
C LEU A 250 -33.03 -6.69 24.57
N LEU A 251 -32.97 -5.81 23.56
CA LEU A 251 -34.10 -5.52 22.68
C LEU A 251 -34.55 -6.76 21.89
N ILE A 252 -33.62 -7.53 21.33
CA ILE A 252 -33.93 -8.74 20.57
C ILE A 252 -34.56 -9.79 21.50
N THR A 253 -34.03 -9.99 22.70
CA THR A 253 -34.62 -10.91 23.69
C THR A 253 -36.04 -10.53 24.05
N GLN A 254 -36.33 -9.25 24.29
CA GLN A 254 -37.68 -8.77 24.56
C GLN A 254 -38.63 -9.02 23.38
N ARG A 255 -38.19 -8.78 22.14
CA ARG A 255 -38.98 -9.05 20.93
C ARG A 255 -39.24 -10.54 20.75
N ILE A 256 -38.25 -11.40 20.96
CA ILE A 256 -38.40 -12.86 20.88
C ILE A 256 -39.40 -13.35 21.94
N LYS A 257 -39.30 -12.88 23.19
CA LYS A 257 -40.26 -13.22 24.24
C LYS A 257 -41.68 -12.82 23.87
N LYS A 258 -41.86 -11.62 23.30
CA LYS A 258 -43.18 -11.16 22.85
C LYS A 258 -43.73 -11.97 21.66
N LEU A 259 -42.86 -12.44 20.77
CA LEU A 259 -43.25 -13.15 19.55
C LEU A 259 -43.53 -14.64 19.79
N PHE A 260 -42.68 -15.31 20.58
CA PHE A 260 -42.73 -16.77 20.77
C PHE A 260 -43.19 -17.20 22.16
N GLY A 261 -43.29 -16.29 23.12
CA GLY A 261 -43.73 -16.58 24.49
C GLY A 261 -42.65 -17.10 25.44
N PHE A 262 -41.42 -17.36 24.97
CA PHE A 262 -40.30 -17.82 25.79
C PHE A 262 -39.01 -17.02 25.52
N VAL A 263 -38.03 -17.15 26.43
CA VAL A 263 -36.74 -16.46 26.31
C VAL A 263 -35.69 -17.44 25.79
N PRO A 264 -34.87 -17.09 24.77
CA PRO A 264 -33.77 -17.94 24.35
C PRO A 264 -32.81 -18.23 25.50
N GLY A 265 -32.66 -19.51 25.87
CA GLY A 265 -31.79 -19.95 26.97
C GLY A 265 -32.48 -20.10 28.33
N SER A 266 -33.79 -19.85 28.45
CA SER A 266 -34.55 -20.35 29.60
C SER A 266 -34.80 -21.84 29.42
N GLN A 267 -34.26 -22.67 30.34
CA GLN A 267 -34.71 -24.05 30.50
C GLN A 267 -36.02 -24.00 31.28
N ASP A 268 -37.13 -23.96 30.54
CA ASP A 268 -38.41 -24.47 31.04
C ASP A 268 -38.58 -25.91 30.53
#